data_AF-A0A6V7KZ93-F1
#
_entry.id   AF-A0A6V7KZ93-F1
#
_cell.length_a   1.000
_cell.length_b   1.000
_cell.length_c   1.000
_cell.angle_alpha   90.00
_cell.angle_beta   90.00
_cell.angle_gamma   90.00
#
_symmetry.space_group_name_H-M   'P 1'
#
loop_
_entity.id
_entity.type
_entity.pdbx_description
1 polymer ?
#
loop_
_entity_poly.entity_id
_entity_poly.type
_entity_poly.pdbx_seq_one_letter_code
_entity_poly.pdbx_strand_id
1 'polypeptide(L)' 'RVNDSQLLMLSEKAHYDHSLDGYLYKRTADSNKWQLRWFILYQ' A
#
# COMPACT_ATOMS: atom_id res chain seq x y z
N ARG A 1 -14.55 20.65 -0.69
CA ARG A 1 -13.18 21.21 -0.82
C ARG A 1 -12.45 20.86 0.45
N VAL A 2 -11.39 20.06 0.37
CA VAL A 2 -10.52 19.77 1.52
C VAL A 2 -9.77 21.07 1.84
N ASN A 3 -9.73 21.45 3.11
CA ASN A 3 -9.00 22.65 3.56
C ASN A 3 -7.55 22.27 3.97
N ASP A 4 -6.70 23.29 4.13
CA ASP A 4 -5.27 23.09 4.35
C ASP A 4 -4.97 22.33 5.66
N SER A 5 -5.79 22.50 6.70
CA SER A 5 -5.65 21.76 7.96
C SER A 5 -6.02 20.28 7.83
N GLN A 6 -7.03 19.95 7.04
CA GLN A 6 -7.36 18.55 6.71
C GLN A 6 -6.27 17.91 5.85
N LEU A 7 -5.66 18.67 4.93
CA LEU A 7 -4.52 18.22 4.13
C LEU A 7 -3.30 17.91 5.00
N LEU A 8 -2.98 18.80 5.96
CA LEU A 8 -1.88 18.57 6.90
C LEU A 8 -2.11 17.31 7.75
N MET A 9 -3.30 17.18 8.34
CA MET A 9 -3.68 16.01 9.16
C MET A 9 -3.62 14.70 8.34
N LEU A 10 -4.05 14.72 7.08
CA LEU A 10 -3.95 13.57 6.19
C LEU A 10 -2.50 13.23 5.83
N SER A 11 -1.65 14.24 5.63
CA SER A 11 -0.22 14.03 5.38
C SER A 11 0.51 13.45 6.60
N GLU A 12 0.20 13.94 7.80
CA GLU A 12 0.72 13.36 9.04
C GLU A 12 0.25 11.92 9.20
N LYS A 13 -1.05 11.64 8.99
CA LYS A 13 -1.56 10.26 8.97
C LYS A 13 -0.88 9.38 7.94
N ALA A 14 -0.59 9.91 6.74
CA ALA A 14 0.10 9.17 5.69
C ALA A 14 1.58 8.89 6.06
N HIS A 15 2.24 9.80 6.79
CA HIS A 15 3.57 9.55 7.34
C HIS A 15 3.58 8.45 8.41
N TYR A 16 2.44 8.23 9.07
CA TYR A 16 2.22 7.16 10.04
C TYR A 16 1.34 6.02 9.48
N ASP A 17 1.10 5.98 8.16
CA ASP A 17 0.52 4.80 7.55
C ASP A 17 1.65 3.78 7.63
N HIS A 18 1.64 2.97 8.69
CA HIS A 18 2.60 1.88 8.95
C HIS A 18 2.36 0.74 7.95
N SER A 19 2.08 1.11 6.69
CA SER A 19 1.88 0.17 5.63
C SER A 19 3.23 -0.34 5.18
N LEU A 20 3.34 -1.66 5.01
CA LEU A 20 4.48 -2.25 4.35
C LEU A 20 4.13 -2.41 2.88
N ASP A 21 4.81 -1.68 2.01
CA ASP A 21 4.66 -1.78 0.57
C ASP A 21 5.92 -2.36 -0.09
N GLY A 22 5.72 -3.06 -1.21
CA GLY A 22 6.83 -3.60 -1.98
C GLY A 22 6.45 -4.70 -2.94
N TYR A 23 7.47 -5.20 -3.65
CA TYR A 23 7.31 -6.30 -4.57
C TYR A 23 7.39 -7.65 -3.87
N LEU A 24 6.37 -8.48 -4.08
CA LEU A 24 6.35 -9.87 -3.66
C LEU A 24 5.93 -10.77 -4.82
N TYR A 25 6.40 -12.00 -4.79
CA TYR A 25 5.95 -13.02 -5.73
C TYR A 25 4.63 -13.63 -5.23
N LYS A 26 3.62 -13.65 -6.10
CA LYS A 26 2.35 -14.35 -5.87
C LYS A 26 2.24 -15.54 -6.81
N ARG A 27 1.91 -16.72 -6.26
CA ARG A 27 1.63 -17.91 -7.06
C ARG A 27 0.23 -17.79 -7.67
N THR A 28 0.11 -17.90 -8.98
CA THR A 28 -1.21 -17.91 -9.63
C THR A 28 -1.82 -19.30 -9.55
N ALA A 29 -3.10 -19.37 -9.20
CA ALA A 29 -3.79 -20.65 -8.97
C ALA A 29 -3.97 -21.48 -10.26
N ASP A 30 -4.02 -20.80 -11.40
CA ASP A 30 -4.26 -21.37 -12.72
C ASP A 30 -3.00 -21.96 -13.38
N SER A 31 -1.82 -21.39 -13.14
CA SER A 31 -0.61 -21.71 -13.91
C SER A 31 0.54 -22.28 -13.08
N ASN A 32 0.41 -22.33 -11.74
CA ASN A 32 1.51 -22.66 -10.80
C ASN A 32 2.77 -21.78 -10.97
N LYS A 33 2.69 -20.68 -11.74
CA LYS A 33 3.80 -19.74 -11.93
C LYS A 33 3.78 -18.69 -10.82
N TRP A 34 4.97 -18.26 -10.43
CA TRP A 34 5.16 -17.09 -9.58
C TRP A 34 5.20 -15.84 -10.45
N GLN A 35 4.45 -14.82 -10.05
CA GLN A 35 4.45 -13.53 -10.72
C GLN A 35 4.77 -12.42 -9.73
N LEU A 36 5.64 -11.50 -10.14
CA LEU A 36 5.98 -10.33 -9.35
C LEU A 36 4.78 -9.37 -9.35
N ARG A 37 4.34 -8.95 -8.18
CA ARG A 37 3.25 -7.99 -8.00
C ARG A 37 3.60 -7.02 -6.88
N TRP A 38 3.07 -5.80 -7.00
CA TRP A 38 3.15 -4.79 -5.94
C TRP A 38 2.09 -5.07 -4.88
N PHE A 39 2.48 -5.06 -3.62
CA PHE A 39 1.59 -5.25 -2.47
C PHE A 39 1.69 -4.06 -1.53
N ILE A 40 0.58 -3.81 -0.82
CA ILE A 40 0.51 -2.87 0.29
C ILE A 40 -0.19 -3.63 1.42
N LEU A 41 0.49 -3.73 2.57
CA LEU A 41 -0.05 -4.29 3.79
C LEU A 41 -0.42 -3.14 4.70
N TYR A 42 -1.71 -2.93 4.92
CA TYR A 42 -2.20 -2.00 5.93
C TYR A 42 -2.19 -2.71 7.30
N GLN A 43 -1.63 -2.06 8.33
CA GLN A 43 -1.67 -2.53 9.72
C GLN A 43 -2.95 -2.11 10.44
#